data_AF-A0A381DI80-F1
#
_entry.id   AF-A0A381DI80-F1
#
_cell.length_a   1.000
_cell.length_b   1.000
_cell.length_c   1.000
_cell.angle_alpha   90.00
_cell.angle_beta   90.00
_cell.angle_gamma   90.00
#
_symmetry.space_group_name_H-M   'P 1'
#
loop_
_entity.id
_entity.type
_entity.pdbx_description
1 polymer ?
#
loop_
_entity_poly.entity_id
_entity_poly.type
_entity_poly.pdbx_seq_one_letter_code
_entity_poly.pdbx_strand_id
1 'polypeptide(L)'
;MTYSLIKPKKKPIFSLFSRIWIGFIVFVFIALVSSNLFIKYQNNTLSEKTKQMNSKYAETIDKIHQSEQQITTLTKQKNAANSIYATNLILKQSIKNLFDLVPDSITLDEVYMDKTTLIIKGVTPTKNVFEMLLAVPLKSIFTTSNTTFYQTKNGWLNFVNTNKIDDYGIYDER
;
A
#
# COMPACT_ATOMS: atom_id res chain seq x y z
N MET A 1 41.10 82.17 -79.13
CA MET A 1 39.83 81.49 -78.83
C MET A 1 40.10 80.45 -77.76
N THR A 2 39.64 80.69 -76.54
CA THR A 2 40.04 79.92 -75.36
C THR A 2 39.01 78.83 -75.12
N TYR A 3 39.36 77.57 -75.41
CA TYR A 3 38.51 76.42 -75.13
C TYR A 3 38.59 76.08 -73.63
N SER A 4 37.45 76.19 -72.94
CA SER A 4 37.30 75.68 -71.58
C SER A 4 37.08 74.17 -71.64
N LEU A 5 38.09 73.40 -71.21
CA LEU A 5 38.02 71.94 -71.10
C LEU A 5 37.56 71.57 -69.68
N ILE A 6 36.26 71.38 -69.49
CA ILE A 6 35.73 70.80 -68.25
C ILE A 6 36.10 69.31 -68.25
N LYS A 7 36.96 68.89 -67.31
CA LYS A 7 37.37 67.48 -67.17
C LYS A 7 36.15 66.60 -66.83
N PRO A 8 35.95 65.45 -67.48
CA PRO A 8 34.83 64.56 -67.21
C PRO A 8 34.92 64.00 -65.77
N LYS A 9 33.90 64.28 -64.96
CA LYS A 9 33.79 63.76 -63.58
C LYS A 9 33.17 62.36 -63.63
N LYS A 10 33.87 61.35 -63.13
CA LYS A 10 33.37 59.97 -63.09
C LYS A 10 32.07 59.91 -62.28
N LYS A 11 30.98 59.45 -62.90
CA LYS A 11 29.67 59.27 -62.27
C LYS A 11 29.82 58.19 -61.18
N PRO A 12 29.45 58.46 -59.91
CA PRO A 12 29.50 57.43 -58.89
C PRO A 12 28.49 56.33 -59.26
N ILE A 13 28.96 55.09 -59.27
CA ILE A 13 28.17 53.90 -59.64
C ILE A 13 26.98 53.74 -58.68
N PHE A 14 27.12 54.21 -57.44
CA PHE A 14 26.08 54.26 -56.42
C PHE A 14 25.85 55.71 -55.97
N SER A 15 24.67 56.25 -56.28
CA SER A 15 24.21 57.52 -55.72
C SER A 15 23.99 57.39 -54.20
N LEU A 16 24.00 58.50 -53.47
CA LEU A 16 23.71 58.53 -52.02
C LEU A 16 22.39 57.80 -51.69
N PHE A 17 21.38 57.99 -52.53
CA PHE A 17 20.08 57.32 -52.43
C PHE A 17 20.21 55.79 -52.53
N SER A 18 20.99 55.29 -53.49
CA SER A 18 21.18 53.84 -53.67
C SER A 18 21.88 53.19 -52.46
N ARG A 19 22.82 53.89 -51.80
CA ARG A 19 23.47 53.38 -50.58
C ARG A 19 22.50 53.25 -49.40
N ILE A 20 21.57 54.20 -49.26
CA ILE A 20 20.52 54.17 -48.22
C ILE A 20 19.58 52.99 -48.45
N TRP A 21 19.16 52.76 -49.70
CA TRP A 21 18.32 51.62 -50.06
C TRP A 21 19.01 50.26 -49.81
N ILE A 22 20.29 50.14 -50.14
CA ILE A 22 21.06 48.91 -49.87
C ILE A 22 21.15 48.66 -48.38
N GLY A 23 21.42 49.69 -47.56
CA GLY A 23 21.42 49.58 -46.11
C GLY A 23 20.08 49.12 -45.55
N PHE A 24 18.97 49.65 -46.07
CA PHE A 24 17.62 49.24 -45.68
C PHE A 24 17.34 47.77 -46.03
N ILE A 25 17.69 47.34 -47.25
CA ILE A 25 17.50 45.95 -47.70
C ILE A 25 18.31 44.98 -46.82
N VAL A 26 19.57 45.31 -46.52
CA VAL A 26 20.42 44.50 -45.64
C VAL A 26 19.84 44.43 -44.22
N PHE A 27 19.36 45.55 -43.70
CA PHE A 27 18.73 45.59 -42.38
C PHE A 27 17.48 44.70 -42.30
N VAL A 28 16.58 44.81 -43.30
CA VAL A 28 15.38 43.96 -43.37
C VAL A 28 15.76 42.48 -43.50
N PHE A 29 16.77 42.15 -44.32
CA PHE A 29 17.25 40.78 -44.46
C PHE A 29 17.78 40.22 -43.12
N ILE A 30 18.58 40.97 -42.39
CA ILE A 30 19.11 40.57 -41.08
C ILE A 30 17.96 40.39 -40.07
N ALA A 31 16.97 41.27 -40.08
CA ALA A 31 15.81 41.17 -39.19
C ALA A 31 14.99 39.89 -39.47
N LEU A 32 14.79 39.54 -40.74
CA LEU A 32 14.11 38.30 -41.13
C LEU A 32 14.89 37.04 -40.71
N VAL A 33 16.21 37.02 -40.95
CA VAL A 33 17.07 35.89 -40.54
C VAL A 33 17.09 35.72 -39.03
N SER A 34 17.23 36.82 -38.28
CA SER A 34 17.25 36.81 -36.81
C SER A 34 15.92 36.31 -36.24
N SER A 35 14.79 36.76 -36.80
CA SER A 35 13.47 36.28 -36.41
C SER A 35 13.31 34.77 -36.65
N ASN A 36 13.75 34.28 -37.81
CA ASN A 36 13.69 32.85 -38.13
C ASN A 36 14.50 31.99 -37.14
N LEU A 37 15.73 32.42 -36.83
CA LEU A 37 16.59 31.74 -35.86
C LEU A 37 15.99 31.75 -34.46
N PHE A 38 15.40 32.88 -34.04
CA PHE A 38 14.73 33.00 -32.75
C PHE A 38 13.55 32.03 -32.63
N ILE A 39 12.70 31.95 -33.66
CA ILE A 39 11.55 31.02 -33.71
C ILE A 39 12.04 29.58 -33.62
N LYS A 40 13.06 29.20 -34.40
CA LYS A 40 13.59 27.83 -34.42
C LYS A 40 14.17 27.43 -33.05
N TYR A 41 14.90 28.33 -32.40
CA TYR A 41 15.47 28.09 -31.07
C TYR A 41 14.40 27.92 -29.99
N GLN A 42 13.39 28.81 -29.98
CA GLN A 42 12.23 28.70 -29.08
C GLN A 42 11.49 27.37 -29.29
N ASN A 43 11.23 26.99 -30.54
CA ASN A 43 10.46 25.79 -30.85
C ASN A 43 11.18 24.50 -30.39
N ASN A 44 12.50 24.42 -30.58
CA ASN A 44 13.28 23.27 -30.10
C ASN A 44 13.31 23.20 -28.57
N THR A 45 13.50 24.34 -27.91
CA THR A 45 13.49 24.44 -26.44
C THR A 45 12.12 24.04 -25.88
N LEU A 46 11.05 24.47 -26.52
CA LEU A 46 9.69 24.14 -26.12
C LEU A 46 9.40 22.65 -26.31
N SER A 47 9.82 22.05 -27.43
CA SER A 47 9.68 20.61 -27.68
C SER A 47 10.39 19.77 -26.62
N GLU A 48 11.63 20.12 -26.27
CA GLU A 48 12.37 19.41 -25.22
C GLU A 48 11.73 19.57 -23.84
N LYS A 49 11.24 20.77 -23.50
CA LYS A 49 10.47 20.99 -22.26
C LYS A 49 9.19 20.17 -22.22
N THR A 50 8.46 20.05 -23.33
CA THR A 50 7.25 19.22 -23.42
C THR A 50 7.58 17.74 -23.24
N LYS A 51 8.66 17.22 -23.85
CA LYS A 51 9.10 15.84 -23.63
C LYS A 51 9.45 15.57 -22.17
N GLN A 52 10.21 16.47 -21.54
CA GLN A 52 10.56 16.35 -20.12
C GLN A 52 9.33 16.44 -19.20
N MET A 53 8.36 17.29 -19.55
CA MET A 53 7.11 17.38 -18.80
C MET A 53 6.31 16.07 -18.90
N ASN A 54 6.20 15.51 -20.11
CA ASN A 54 5.51 14.24 -20.34
C ASN A 54 6.21 13.08 -19.63
N SER A 55 7.55 13.04 -19.60
CA SER A 55 8.28 12.00 -18.87
C SER A 55 8.08 12.12 -17.37
N LYS A 56 8.13 13.34 -16.82
CA LYS A 56 7.83 13.59 -15.40
C LYS A 56 6.39 13.24 -15.04
N TYR A 57 5.45 13.53 -15.92
CA TYR A 57 4.06 13.15 -15.74
C TYR A 57 3.90 11.63 -15.70
N ALA A 58 4.49 10.91 -16.65
CA ALA A 58 4.48 9.46 -16.67
C ALA A 58 5.15 8.85 -15.42
N GLU A 59 6.29 9.38 -14.99
CA GLU A 59 6.97 8.96 -13.76
C GLU A 59 6.11 9.22 -12.51
N THR A 60 5.40 10.33 -12.47
CA THR A 60 4.51 10.67 -11.34
C THR A 60 3.33 9.71 -11.28
N ILE A 61 2.71 9.39 -12.42
CA ILE A 61 1.63 8.41 -12.51
C ILE A 61 2.12 7.02 -12.08
N ASP A 62 3.31 6.60 -12.50
CA ASP A 62 3.89 5.33 -12.08
C ASP A 62 4.11 5.28 -10.56
N LYS A 63 4.65 6.35 -9.97
CA LYS A 63 4.79 6.48 -8.50
C LYS A 63 3.46 6.43 -7.77
N ILE A 64 2.40 7.03 -8.33
CA ILE A 64 1.04 6.94 -7.76
C ILE A 64 0.57 5.48 -7.75
N HIS A 65 0.71 4.77 -8.86
CA HIS A 65 0.31 3.35 -8.92
C HIS A 65 1.11 2.47 -7.95
N GLN A 66 2.42 2.68 -7.84
CA GLN A 66 3.24 1.98 -6.85
C GLN A 66 2.77 2.28 -5.42
N SER A 67 2.45 3.53 -5.12
CA SER A 67 1.92 3.93 -3.81
C SER A 67 0.55 3.31 -3.52
N GLU A 68 -0.33 3.22 -4.51
CA GLU A 68 -1.64 2.56 -4.37
C GLU A 68 -1.49 1.08 -4.04
N GLN A 69 -0.58 0.37 -4.73
CA GLN A 69 -0.29 -1.05 -4.45
C GLN A 69 0.24 -1.25 -3.03
N GLN A 70 1.12 -0.35 -2.56
CA GLN A 70 1.61 -0.38 -1.19
C GLN A 70 0.49 -0.12 -0.17
N ILE A 71 -0.39 0.85 -0.43
CA ILE A 71 -1.55 1.14 0.42
C ILE A 71 -2.50 -0.07 0.49
N THR A 72 -2.78 -0.72 -0.64
CA THR A 72 -3.62 -1.93 -0.66
C THR A 72 -2.99 -3.04 0.18
N THR A 73 -1.70 -3.28 0.02
CA THR A 73 -0.97 -4.32 0.77
C THR A 73 -0.96 -4.02 2.28
N LEU A 74 -0.62 -2.78 2.66
CA LEU A 74 -0.59 -2.35 4.05
C LEU A 74 -1.98 -2.41 4.69
N THR A 75 -3.02 -2.06 3.93
CA THR A 75 -4.42 -2.15 4.40
C THR A 75 -4.84 -3.60 4.63
N LYS A 76 -4.49 -4.53 3.72
CA LYS A 76 -4.72 -5.97 3.93
C LYS A 76 -4.02 -6.48 5.19
N GLN A 77 -2.74 -6.15 5.35
CA GLN A 77 -1.96 -6.54 6.53
C GLN A 77 -2.54 -5.97 7.83
N LYS A 78 -2.93 -4.69 7.83
CA LYS A 78 -3.58 -4.04 8.97
C LYS A 78 -4.90 -4.73 9.33
N ASN A 79 -5.73 -5.04 8.34
CA ASN A 79 -7.01 -5.70 8.57
C ASN A 79 -6.82 -7.11 9.13
N ALA A 80 -5.87 -7.88 8.61
CA ALA A 80 -5.51 -9.19 9.14
C ALA A 80 -5.01 -9.09 10.60
N ALA A 81 -4.11 -8.15 10.89
CA ALA A 81 -3.60 -7.92 12.25
C ALA A 81 -4.73 -7.53 13.23
N ASN A 82 -5.62 -6.64 12.81
CA ASN A 82 -6.77 -6.23 13.62
C ASN A 82 -7.75 -7.39 13.86
N SER A 83 -8.01 -8.21 12.85
CA SER A 83 -8.84 -9.41 12.99
C SER A 83 -8.21 -10.39 13.99
N ILE A 84 -6.91 -10.68 13.86
CA ILE A 84 -6.19 -11.55 14.81
C ILE A 84 -6.27 -10.98 16.23
N TYR A 85 -6.05 -9.68 16.40
CA TYR A 85 -6.13 -9.02 17.70
C TYR A 85 -7.54 -9.11 18.30
N ALA A 86 -8.58 -8.81 17.51
CA ALA A 86 -9.97 -8.89 17.95
C ALA A 86 -10.37 -10.32 18.33
N THR A 87 -10.01 -11.31 17.50
CA THR A 87 -10.26 -12.73 17.78
C THR A 87 -9.58 -13.17 19.06
N ASN A 88 -8.32 -12.79 19.28
CA ASN A 88 -7.60 -13.12 20.51
C ASN A 88 -8.23 -12.46 21.75
N LEU A 89 -8.69 -11.21 21.63
CA LEU A 89 -9.40 -10.52 22.69
C LEU A 89 -10.69 -11.26 23.07
N ILE A 90 -11.50 -11.62 22.06
CA ILE A 90 -12.75 -12.37 22.25
C ILE A 90 -12.46 -13.73 22.88
N LEU A 91 -11.50 -14.49 22.35
CA LEU A 91 -11.13 -15.81 22.87
C LEU A 91 -10.68 -15.73 24.33
N LYS A 92 -9.82 -14.75 24.67
CA LYS A 92 -9.39 -14.50 26.05
C LYS A 92 -10.58 -14.22 26.96
N GLN A 93 -11.50 -13.36 26.54
CA GLN A 93 -12.68 -13.03 27.34
C GLN A 93 -13.61 -14.23 27.50
N SER A 94 -13.83 -15.02 26.44
CA SER A 94 -14.67 -16.22 26.47
C SER A 94 -14.10 -17.28 27.42
N ILE A 95 -12.79 -17.51 27.39
CA ILE A 95 -12.11 -18.44 28.32
C ILE A 95 -12.17 -17.92 29.76
N LYS A 96 -11.97 -16.62 29.97
CA LYS A 96 -12.13 -16.02 31.30
C LYS A 96 -13.55 -16.22 31.83
N ASN A 97 -14.56 -15.91 31.02
CA ASN A 97 -15.97 -16.07 31.37
C ASN A 97 -16.31 -17.53 31.66
N LEU A 98 -15.76 -18.48 30.90
CA LEU A 98 -15.90 -19.91 31.18
C LEU A 98 -15.42 -20.21 32.60
N PHE A 99 -14.17 -19.87 32.93
CA PHE A 99 -13.61 -20.19 34.24
C PHE A 99 -14.26 -19.41 35.40
N ASP A 100 -14.78 -18.21 35.16
CA ASP A 100 -15.56 -17.47 36.17
C ASP A 100 -16.89 -18.17 36.50
N LEU A 101 -17.42 -18.99 35.59
CA LEU A 101 -18.72 -19.68 35.72
C LEU A 101 -18.60 -21.15 36.18
N VAL A 102 -17.40 -21.75 36.12
CA VAL A 102 -17.18 -23.13 36.57
C VAL A 102 -17.28 -23.17 38.10
N PRO A 103 -18.25 -23.90 38.68
CA PRO A 103 -18.40 -24.02 40.13
C PRO A 103 -17.24 -24.79 40.79
N ASP A 104 -17.10 -24.62 42.11
CA ASP A 104 -16.14 -25.35 42.96
C ASP A 104 -16.25 -26.89 42.88
N SER A 105 -17.30 -27.42 42.25
CA SER A 105 -17.53 -28.85 42.07
C SER A 105 -16.59 -29.51 41.08
N ILE A 106 -15.79 -28.75 40.32
CA ILE A 106 -14.73 -29.28 39.44
C ILE A 106 -13.42 -28.62 39.83
N THR A 107 -12.39 -29.42 40.07
CA THR A 107 -11.04 -28.92 40.37
C THR A 107 -10.16 -29.08 39.14
N LEU A 108 -9.47 -28.01 38.75
CA LEU A 108 -8.54 -28.00 37.63
C LEU A 108 -7.11 -28.16 38.18
N ASP A 109 -6.40 -29.17 37.68
CA ASP A 109 -5.01 -29.42 38.05
C ASP A 109 -4.05 -28.74 37.08
N GLU A 110 -4.40 -28.72 35.79
CA GLU A 110 -3.56 -28.16 34.73
C GLU A 110 -4.42 -27.57 33.62
N VAL A 111 -4.07 -26.37 33.19
CA VAL A 111 -4.66 -25.71 32.01
C VAL A 111 -3.52 -25.29 31.10
N TYR A 112 -3.48 -25.87 29.90
CA TYR A 112 -2.51 -25.53 28.87
C TYR A 112 -3.23 -24.98 27.64
N MET A 113 -2.84 -23.79 27.21
CA MET A 113 -3.37 -23.15 26.03
C MET A 113 -2.25 -22.90 25.01
N ASP A 114 -2.47 -23.37 23.80
CA ASP A 114 -1.69 -23.05 22.61
C ASP A 114 -2.56 -22.22 21.63
N LYS A 115 -2.00 -21.81 20.49
CA LYS A 115 -2.66 -20.96 19.49
C LYS A 115 -4.04 -21.44 19.07
N THR A 116 -4.24 -22.75 18.96
CA THR A 116 -5.50 -23.34 18.48
C THR A 116 -6.05 -24.41 19.40
N THR A 117 -5.37 -24.71 20.51
CA THR A 117 -5.69 -25.87 21.37
C THR A 117 -5.78 -25.44 22.82
N LEU A 118 -6.82 -25.90 23.53
CA LEU A 118 -6.95 -25.78 24.98
C LEU A 118 -7.04 -27.19 25.58
N ILE A 119 -6.08 -27.52 26.43
CA ILE A 119 -6.03 -28.78 27.19
C ILE A 119 -6.31 -28.46 28.65
N ILE A 120 -7.32 -29.12 29.21
CA ILE A 120 -7.72 -28.98 30.61
C ILE A 120 -7.63 -30.35 31.26
N LYS A 121 -6.93 -30.44 32.39
CA LYS A 121 -6.85 -31.62 33.24
C LYS A 121 -7.37 -31.28 34.62
N GLY A 122 -8.06 -32.23 35.22
CA GLY A 122 -8.62 -32.03 36.56
C GLY A 122 -9.43 -33.21 37.05
N VAL A 123 -10.21 -32.97 38.10
CA VAL A 123 -11.11 -33.93 38.71
C VAL A 123 -12.55 -33.43 38.76
N THR A 124 -13.49 -34.35 38.54
CA THR A 124 -14.93 -34.11 38.59
C THR A 124 -15.63 -35.24 39.36
N PRO A 125 -16.70 -34.96 40.12
CA PRO A 125 -17.48 -35.98 40.81
C PRO A 125 -18.12 -37.00 39.86
N THR A 126 -18.67 -36.55 38.72
CA THR A 126 -19.34 -37.42 37.74
C THR A 126 -19.18 -36.89 36.32
N LYS A 127 -19.31 -37.77 35.31
CA LYS A 127 -19.31 -37.36 33.90
C LYS A 127 -20.40 -36.33 33.58
N ASN A 128 -21.57 -36.44 34.23
CA ASN A 128 -22.69 -35.53 33.99
C ASN A 128 -22.40 -34.11 34.51
N VAL A 129 -21.75 -34.00 35.66
CA VAL A 129 -21.30 -32.73 36.24
C VAL A 129 -20.30 -32.05 35.29
N PHE A 130 -19.33 -32.79 34.75
CA PHE A 130 -18.42 -32.27 33.74
C PHE A 130 -19.13 -31.82 32.46
N GLU A 131 -20.06 -32.64 31.94
CA GLU A 131 -20.76 -32.31 30.68
C GLU A 131 -21.53 -31.00 30.80
N MET A 132 -22.25 -30.81 31.90
CA MET A 132 -23.09 -29.62 32.12
C MET A 132 -22.29 -28.36 32.40
N LEU A 133 -21.18 -28.46 33.15
CA LEU A 133 -20.46 -27.29 33.66
C LEU A 133 -19.26 -26.88 32.80
N LEU A 134 -18.64 -27.82 32.08
CA LEU A 134 -17.46 -27.55 31.26
C LEU A 134 -17.70 -27.87 29.78
N ALA A 135 -18.23 -29.05 29.45
CA ALA A 135 -18.28 -29.49 28.05
C ALA A 135 -19.19 -28.60 27.19
N VAL A 136 -20.39 -28.24 27.66
CA VAL A 136 -21.32 -27.36 26.93
C VAL A 136 -20.71 -25.98 26.64
N PRO A 137 -20.21 -25.23 27.64
CA PRO A 137 -19.63 -23.92 27.35
C PRO A 137 -18.31 -24.00 26.58
N LEU A 138 -17.53 -25.08 26.69
CA LEU A 138 -16.36 -25.32 25.83
C LEU A 138 -16.74 -25.53 24.36
N LYS A 139 -17.79 -26.31 24.07
CA LYS A 139 -18.31 -26.52 22.71
C LYS A 139 -18.84 -25.22 22.06
N SER A 140 -19.14 -24.18 22.86
CA SER A 140 -19.52 -22.85 22.36
C SER A 140 -18.31 -22.03 21.88
N ILE A 141 -17.12 -22.32 22.40
CA ILE A 141 -15.88 -21.57 22.12
C ILE A 141 -15.01 -22.32 21.09
N PHE A 142 -15.03 -23.64 21.12
CA PHE A 142 -14.15 -24.51 20.33
C PHE A 142 -14.95 -25.39 19.37
N THR A 143 -14.42 -25.59 18.16
CA THR A 143 -15.06 -26.42 17.12
C THR A 143 -15.10 -27.89 17.50
N THR A 144 -14.02 -28.39 18.11
CA THR A 144 -13.94 -29.77 18.59
C THR A 144 -13.58 -29.81 20.06
N SER A 145 -14.21 -30.73 20.79
CA SER A 145 -13.95 -30.99 22.21
C SER A 145 -14.02 -32.48 22.48
N ASN A 146 -12.91 -33.05 22.96
CA ASN A 146 -12.79 -34.47 23.27
C ASN A 146 -12.37 -34.64 24.73
N THR A 147 -13.03 -35.55 25.45
CA THR A 147 -12.75 -35.81 26.86
C THR A 147 -12.46 -37.28 27.10
N THR A 148 -11.39 -37.57 27.83
CA THR A 148 -11.08 -38.89 28.37
C THR A 148 -11.23 -38.87 29.88
N PHE A 149 -11.83 -39.91 30.46
CA PHE A 149 -12.04 -40.04 31.90
C PHE A 149 -11.37 -41.29 32.46
N TYR A 150 -10.82 -41.17 33.68
CA TYR A 150 -10.22 -42.29 34.41
C TYR A 150 -10.56 -42.20 35.91
N GLN A 151 -10.84 -43.33 36.53
CA GLN A 151 -11.27 -43.38 37.93
C GLN A 151 -10.12 -43.08 38.90
N THR A 152 -10.45 -42.35 39.96
CA THR A 152 -9.55 -42.05 41.07
C THR A 152 -9.92 -42.91 42.28
N LYS A 153 -8.98 -43.12 43.21
CA LYS A 153 -9.18 -44.00 44.39
C LYS A 153 -10.33 -43.55 45.31
N ASN A 154 -10.73 -42.29 45.26
CA ASN A 154 -11.79 -41.67 46.06
C ASN A 154 -13.18 -41.70 45.38
N GLY A 155 -13.33 -42.38 44.24
CA GLY A 155 -14.59 -42.47 43.49
C GLY A 155 -14.88 -41.28 42.58
N TRP A 156 -14.05 -40.24 42.58
CA TRP A 156 -14.12 -39.16 41.59
C TRP A 156 -13.49 -39.62 40.26
N LEU A 157 -13.71 -38.83 39.22
CA LEU A 157 -13.14 -39.06 37.90
C LEU A 157 -12.12 -37.98 37.61
N ASN A 158 -10.90 -38.38 37.30
CA ASN A 158 -10.01 -37.50 36.58
C ASN A 158 -10.48 -37.36 35.13
N PHE A 159 -10.24 -36.20 34.53
CA PHE A 159 -10.50 -35.95 33.13
C PHE A 159 -9.31 -35.29 32.45
N VAL A 160 -9.15 -35.58 31.16
CA VAL A 160 -8.32 -34.83 30.23
C VAL A 160 -9.21 -34.42 29.08
N ASN A 161 -9.46 -33.13 28.97
CA ASN A 161 -10.27 -32.55 27.92
C ASN A 161 -9.38 -31.74 26.97
N THR A 162 -9.48 -32.02 25.67
CA THR A 162 -8.73 -31.35 24.60
C THR A 162 -9.71 -30.69 23.65
N ASN A 163 -9.60 -29.38 23.53
CA ASN A 163 -10.43 -28.56 22.65
C ASN A 163 -9.58 -27.97 21.53
N LYS A 164 -10.11 -27.90 20.32
CA LYS A 164 -9.44 -27.27 19.18
C LYS A 164 -10.37 -26.31 18.44
N ILE A 165 -9.78 -25.23 17.96
CA ILE A 165 -10.39 -24.34 16.97
C ILE A 165 -9.93 -24.88 15.61
N ASP A 166 -10.82 -25.57 14.92
CA ASP A 166 -10.59 -25.92 13.52
C ASP A 166 -10.88 -24.67 12.69
N ASP A 167 -9.86 -24.22 11.97
CA ASP A 167 -9.89 -23.14 10.98
C ASP A 167 -9.80 -21.70 11.55
N TYR A 168 -8.58 -21.15 11.58
CA TYR A 168 -8.43 -19.76 11.16
C TYR A 168 -8.68 -19.78 9.65
N GLY A 169 -9.93 -19.55 9.25
CA GLY A 169 -10.34 -19.42 7.85
C GLY A 169 -9.24 -18.70 7.10
N ILE A 170 -8.47 -19.49 6.35
CA ILE A 170 -7.31 -19.01 5.62
C ILE A 170 -7.87 -17.93 4.71
N TYR A 171 -7.35 -16.71 4.89
CA TYR A 171 -7.52 -15.63 3.94
C TYR A 171 -7.12 -16.20 2.58
N ASP A 172 -8.10 -16.62 1.80
CA ASP A 172 -7.95 -17.12 0.44
C ASP A 172 -7.39 -15.96 -0.37
N GLU A 173 -6.07 -15.91 -0.48
CA GLU A 173 -5.36 -15.10 -1.45
C GLU A 173 -5.58 -15.74 -2.82
N ARG A 174 -6.72 -15.39 -3.44
CA ARG A 174 -6.92 -15.44 -4.89
C ARG A 174 -7.31 -14.08 -5.41
#